data_AF-A0A8J9VJR2-F1
#
_entry.id   AF-A0A8J9VJR2-F1
#
_cell.length_a   1.000
_cell.length_b   1.000
_cell.length_c   1.000
_cell.angle_alpha   90.00
_cell.angle_beta   90.00
_cell.angle_gamma   90.00
#
_symmetry.space_group_name_H-M   'P 1'
#
loop_
_entity.id
_entity.type
_entity.pdbx_description
1 polymer ?
#
loop_
_entity_poly.entity_id
_entity_poly.type
_entity_poly.pdbx_seq_one_letter_code
_entity_poly.pdbx_strand_id
1 'polypeptide(L)'
;MTQHLPVTRPDVFISVNPLYSAPDSALNKFQMMILSSLITISVVSMAQSAALLLWGKLRLLQTSRLAAAASTSALRSVHRRWMTTTAEKTKDEERFRWKDMPFQAISIAVGIGTLLYQNQKSEELELRRNNLAYVNNQLSKLYGPLYGNRLANQKSYKEGLLGRENLVKYLQEAERKWRDPETRDEGVQLLTRWRKFLFYVMHPLDLKAEEIIRDNAHLFEYGVEEAELFVKFVVHVNHEKLIVANWHEKGEVIGNKEEFEEGDFSRERNGGKSDGKTFQMFVQLVRHVKETYEKLVERKRSLVREIEERGGY
;
A
#
# COMPACT_ATOMS: atom_id res chain seq x y z
N MET A 1 -26.61 -58.29 29.02
CA MET A 1 -27.08 -57.93 27.67
C MET A 1 -26.41 -56.63 27.28
N THR A 2 -25.26 -56.73 26.63
CA THR A 2 -24.35 -55.61 26.33
C THR A 2 -24.64 -55.15 24.92
N GLN A 3 -25.30 -53.99 24.78
CA GLN A 3 -25.53 -53.36 23.48
C GLN A 3 -24.28 -52.60 23.05
N HIS A 4 -23.61 -53.10 22.01
CA HIS A 4 -22.56 -52.40 21.30
C HIS A 4 -23.19 -51.31 20.42
N LEU A 5 -22.86 -50.05 20.68
CA LEU A 5 -23.11 -48.94 19.76
C LEU A 5 -21.94 -48.82 18.77
N PRO A 6 -22.20 -48.56 17.48
CA PRO A 6 -21.14 -48.40 16.49
C PRO A 6 -20.48 -47.01 16.59
N VAL A 7 -19.15 -47.02 16.67
CA VAL A 7 -18.30 -45.83 16.55
C VAL A 7 -18.13 -45.50 15.07
N THR A 8 -18.83 -44.47 14.59
CA THR A 8 -18.54 -43.85 13.28
C THR A 8 -17.43 -42.82 13.44
N ARG A 9 -16.25 -43.13 12.89
CA ARG A 9 -15.15 -42.16 12.68
C ARG A 9 -15.51 -41.25 11.49
N PRO A 10 -15.32 -39.92 11.59
CA PRO A 10 -15.27 -39.08 10.41
C PRO A 10 -13.85 -39.09 9.85
N ASP A 11 -13.70 -39.65 8.63
CA ASP A 11 -12.50 -39.50 7.82
C ASP A 11 -12.39 -38.03 7.38
N VAL A 12 -11.45 -37.30 7.98
CA VAL A 12 -11.04 -35.97 7.53
C VAL A 12 -10.04 -36.17 6.39
N PHE A 13 -10.52 -36.10 5.15
CA PHE A 13 -9.69 -35.98 3.96
C PHE A 13 -8.96 -34.64 3.97
N ILE A 14 -7.65 -34.67 4.19
CA ILE A 14 -6.76 -33.55 3.89
C ILE A 14 -6.57 -33.51 2.37
N SER A 15 -7.29 -32.60 1.72
CA SER A 15 -7.09 -32.25 0.31
C SER A 15 -5.78 -31.49 0.16
N VAL A 16 -4.76 -32.16 -0.37
CA VAL A 16 -3.50 -31.54 -0.79
C VAL A 16 -3.75 -30.80 -2.10
N ASN A 17 -3.81 -29.47 -2.05
CA ASN A 17 -3.95 -28.66 -3.25
C ASN A 17 -2.68 -28.78 -4.12
N PRO A 18 -2.81 -28.99 -5.44
CA PRO A 18 -1.68 -29.06 -6.35
C PRO A 18 -1.05 -27.68 -6.54
N LEU A 19 0.29 -27.68 -6.69
CA LEU A 19 1.09 -26.53 -7.09
C LEU A 19 0.46 -25.85 -8.32
N TYR A 20 0.02 -24.62 -8.12
CA TYR A 20 -0.32 -23.71 -9.21
C TYR A 20 0.97 -23.27 -9.91
N SER A 21 1.22 -23.81 -11.09
CA SER A 21 2.12 -23.23 -12.08
C SER A 21 1.56 -21.88 -12.53
N ALA A 22 2.17 -20.79 -12.07
CA ALA A 22 1.84 -19.45 -12.55
C ALA A 22 2.29 -19.26 -14.02
N PRO A 23 1.47 -18.63 -14.87
CA PRO A 23 1.71 -18.56 -16.31
C PRO A 23 2.65 -17.41 -16.69
N ASP A 24 3.34 -17.61 -17.82
CA ASP A 24 4.26 -16.75 -18.61
C ASP A 24 3.76 -15.31 -18.95
N SER A 25 2.73 -14.82 -18.28
CA SER A 25 2.10 -13.51 -18.53
C SER A 25 2.98 -12.30 -18.18
N ALA A 26 3.91 -12.45 -17.23
CA ALA A 26 4.81 -11.37 -16.83
C ALA A 26 5.90 -11.12 -17.90
N LEU A 27 6.39 -12.19 -18.56
CA LEU A 27 7.40 -12.10 -19.60
C LEU A 27 6.84 -11.42 -20.86
N ASN A 28 5.60 -11.74 -21.23
CA ASN A 28 4.93 -11.12 -22.37
C ASN A 28 4.61 -9.63 -22.16
N LYS A 29 4.29 -9.21 -20.93
CA LYS A 29 4.09 -7.78 -20.61
C LYS A 29 5.40 -6.99 -20.70
N PHE A 30 6.51 -7.58 -20.25
CA PHE A 30 7.82 -6.93 -20.31
C PHE A 30 8.32 -6.77 -21.76
N GLN A 31 8.11 -7.78 -22.61
CA GLN A 31 8.45 -7.70 -24.04
C GLN A 31 7.62 -6.65 -24.80
N MET A 32 6.32 -6.55 -24.51
CA MET A 32 5.45 -5.53 -25.10
C MET A 32 5.83 -4.10 -24.68
N MET A 33 6.28 -3.91 -23.44
CA MET A 33 6.73 -2.62 -22.94
C MET A 33 8.02 -2.15 -23.64
N ILE A 34 8.98 -3.07 -23.86
CA ILE A 34 10.22 -2.78 -24.61
C ILE A 34 9.93 -2.41 -26.07
N LEU A 35 9.04 -3.15 -26.74
CA LEU A 35 8.65 -2.86 -28.13
C LEU A 35 7.96 -1.49 -28.26
N SER A 36 7.10 -1.12 -27.31
CA SER A 36 6.46 0.20 -27.28
C SER A 36 7.48 1.32 -27.08
N SER A 37 8.42 1.18 -26.14
CA SER A 37 9.48 2.18 -25.92
C SER A 37 10.40 2.36 -27.14
N LEU A 38 10.75 1.28 -27.84
CA LEU A 38 11.59 1.35 -29.05
C LEU A 38 10.90 2.08 -30.21
N ILE A 39 9.59 1.89 -30.38
CA ILE A 39 8.80 2.62 -31.40
C ILE A 39 8.77 4.12 -31.08
N THR A 40 8.54 4.48 -29.81
CA THR A 40 8.50 5.89 -29.39
C THR A 40 9.85 6.58 -29.58
N ILE A 41 10.96 5.90 -29.25
CA ILE A 41 12.32 6.42 -29.47
C ILE A 41 12.59 6.62 -30.97
N SER A 42 12.16 5.70 -31.83
CA SER A 42 12.35 5.81 -33.28
C SER A 42 11.55 6.99 -33.86
N VAL A 43 10.30 7.20 -33.43
CA VAL A 43 9.47 8.32 -33.89
C VAL A 43 10.04 9.67 -33.42
N VAL A 44 10.50 9.76 -32.18
CA VAL A 44 11.14 10.98 -31.64
C VAL A 44 12.46 11.27 -32.35
N SER A 45 13.28 10.23 -32.62
CA SER A 45 14.53 10.37 -33.36
C SER A 45 14.31 10.82 -34.82
N MET A 46 13.28 10.30 -35.49
CA MET A 46 12.89 10.74 -36.83
C MET A 46 12.37 12.18 -36.83
N ALA A 47 11.57 12.56 -35.83
CA ALA A 47 11.08 13.93 -35.67
C ALA A 47 12.22 14.93 -35.39
N GLN A 48 13.17 14.57 -34.52
CA GLN A 48 14.37 15.37 -34.26
C GLN A 48 15.26 15.49 -35.50
N SER A 49 15.44 14.40 -36.26
CA SER A 49 16.20 14.42 -37.51
C SER A 49 15.53 15.29 -38.57
N ALA A 50 14.21 15.22 -38.69
CA ALA A 50 13.44 16.08 -39.59
C ALA A 50 13.50 17.56 -39.16
N ALA A 51 13.43 17.85 -37.86
CA ALA A 51 13.58 19.19 -37.31
C ALA A 51 14.99 19.75 -37.54
N LEU A 52 16.05 18.94 -37.37
CA LEU A 52 17.43 19.33 -37.67
C LEU A 52 17.65 19.56 -39.17
N LEU A 53 17.04 18.75 -40.04
CA LEU A 53 17.08 18.96 -41.50
C LEU A 53 16.37 20.26 -41.90
N LEU A 54 15.22 20.55 -41.29
CA LEU A 54 14.50 21.81 -41.49
C LEU A 54 15.31 23.01 -40.97
N TRP A 55 15.95 22.88 -39.80
CA TRP A 55 16.82 23.93 -39.25
C TRP A 55 18.06 24.16 -40.13
N GLY A 56 18.68 23.09 -40.64
CA GLY A 56 19.81 23.17 -41.57
C GLY A 56 19.45 23.90 -42.86
N LYS A 57 18.27 23.61 -43.44
CA LYS A 57 17.75 24.33 -44.62
C LYS A 57 17.46 25.82 -44.32
N LEU A 58 16.93 26.12 -43.12
CA LEU A 58 16.67 27.50 -42.70
C LEU A 58 17.98 28.30 -42.55
N ARG A 59 19.02 27.68 -41.99
CA ARG A 59 20.34 28.29 -41.79
C ARG A 59 21.04 28.59 -43.12
N LEU A 60 20.95 27.66 -44.08
CA LEU A 60 21.45 27.85 -45.44
C LEU A 60 20.81 29.07 -46.12
N LEU A 61 19.49 29.21 -46.02
CA LEU A 61 18.74 30.36 -46.56
C LEU A 61 19.14 31.69 -45.91
N GLN A 62 19.43 31.70 -44.60
CA GLN A 62 19.93 32.90 -43.91
C GLN A 62 21.36 33.25 -44.33
N THR A 63 22.26 32.26 -44.45
CA THR A 63 23.64 32.52 -44.89
C THR A 63 23.74 33.01 -46.34
N SER A 64 22.87 32.52 -47.23
CA SER A 64 22.80 33.02 -48.62
C SER A 64 22.30 34.47 -48.72
N ARG A 65 21.43 34.91 -47.79
CA ARG A 65 20.97 36.31 -47.73
C ARG A 65 22.05 37.25 -47.20
N LEU A 66 22.86 36.80 -46.23
CA LEU A 66 23.99 37.58 -45.73
C LEU A 66 25.13 37.68 -46.75
N ALA A 67 25.39 36.63 -47.53
CA ALA A 67 26.37 36.67 -48.62
C ALA A 67 25.95 37.61 -49.76
N ALA A 68 24.66 37.65 -50.12
CA ALA A 68 24.12 38.58 -51.12
C ALA A 68 24.17 40.05 -50.66
N ALA A 69 24.03 40.32 -49.36
CA ALA A 69 24.16 41.66 -48.77
C ALA A 69 25.62 42.14 -48.69
N ALA A 70 26.59 41.24 -48.57
CA ALA A 70 28.01 41.57 -48.56
C ALA A 70 28.57 41.88 -49.97
N SER A 71 27.93 41.40 -51.04
CA SER A 71 28.34 41.68 -52.43
C SER A 71 27.89 43.04 -52.99
N THR A 72 27.04 43.79 -52.28
CA THR A 72 26.54 45.11 -52.73
C THR A 72 27.24 46.31 -52.09
N SER A 73 28.27 46.11 -51.26
CA SER A 73 28.95 47.22 -50.55
C SER A 73 30.28 47.68 -51.17
N ALA A 74 30.64 47.23 -52.38
CA ALA A 74 31.95 47.53 -52.99
C ALA A 74 31.96 48.68 -54.02
N LEU A 75 30.89 49.46 -54.18
CA LEU A 75 30.89 50.64 -55.07
C LEU A 75 29.93 51.71 -54.53
N ARG A 76 30.45 52.59 -53.67
CA ARG A 76 30.14 54.03 -53.59
C ARG A 76 30.83 54.65 -52.38
N SER A 77 32.11 54.96 -52.56
CA SER A 77 32.75 56.01 -51.80
C SER A 77 32.35 57.37 -52.38
N VAL A 78 32.19 58.35 -51.49
CA VAL A 78 32.15 59.80 -51.75
C VAL A 78 30.79 60.38 -52.14
N HIS A 79 29.91 60.56 -51.15
CA HIS A 79 29.53 61.94 -50.79
C HIS A 79 29.10 62.01 -49.33
N ARG A 80 29.88 62.79 -48.58
CA ARG A 80 29.64 63.18 -47.19
C ARG A 80 28.53 64.23 -47.19
N ARG A 81 27.71 64.20 -46.15
CA ARG A 81 27.18 65.35 -45.39
C ARG A 81 25.65 65.34 -45.26
N TRP A 82 25.25 65.45 -44.00
CA TRP A 82 23.95 65.80 -43.43
C TRP A 82 23.18 64.70 -42.70
N MET A 83 22.81 65.09 -41.47
CA MET A 83 21.69 64.65 -40.63
C MET A 83 21.90 63.45 -39.69
N THR A 84 22.11 63.80 -38.43
CA THR A 84 21.28 63.45 -37.26
C THR A 84 20.22 62.36 -37.41
N THR A 85 20.05 61.61 -36.30
CA THR A 85 18.91 60.74 -35.94
C THR A 85 18.72 59.46 -36.75
N THR A 86 19.38 58.37 -36.32
CA THR A 86 19.01 56.98 -36.66
C THR A 86 19.27 56.05 -35.46
N ALA A 87 18.59 56.30 -34.34
CA ALA A 87 18.59 55.41 -33.17
C ALA A 87 17.21 54.76 -32.93
N GLU A 88 16.33 54.78 -33.92
CA GLU A 88 14.93 54.40 -33.74
C GLU A 88 14.40 53.64 -34.98
N LYS A 89 14.98 52.47 -35.29
CA LYS A 89 14.45 51.61 -36.36
C LYS A 89 14.97 50.16 -36.32
N THR A 90 14.79 49.47 -35.20
CA THR A 90 14.93 47.99 -35.15
C THR A 90 13.85 47.29 -34.33
N LYS A 91 12.83 48.02 -33.82
CA LYS A 91 11.73 47.39 -33.05
C LYS A 91 10.61 46.78 -33.89
N ASP A 92 10.59 47.00 -35.21
CA ASP A 92 9.46 46.59 -36.06
C ASP A 92 9.69 45.34 -36.93
N GLU A 93 10.90 44.76 -36.98
CA GLU A 93 11.21 43.68 -37.94
C GLU A 93 11.12 42.24 -37.39
N GLU A 94 10.83 42.02 -36.11
CA GLU A 94 10.62 40.67 -35.57
C GLU A 94 9.15 40.32 -35.28
N ARG A 95 8.19 40.98 -35.94
CA ARG A 95 6.82 40.45 -35.98
C ARG A 95 6.75 39.26 -36.93
N PHE A 96 7.01 38.08 -36.38
CA PHE A 96 6.80 36.79 -37.03
C PHE A 96 5.45 36.78 -37.77
N ARG A 97 5.48 36.82 -39.11
CA ARG A 97 4.26 36.89 -39.94
C ARG A 97 3.65 35.49 -40.05
N TRP A 98 2.83 35.14 -39.07
CA TRP A 98 2.03 33.89 -39.05
C TRP A 98 1.19 33.67 -40.32
N LYS A 99 0.87 34.73 -41.06
CA LYS A 99 0.11 34.66 -42.32
C LYS A 99 0.85 33.94 -43.45
N ASP A 100 2.18 33.86 -43.40
CA ASP A 100 3.00 33.28 -44.46
C ASP A 100 3.35 31.80 -44.20
N MET A 101 2.86 31.22 -43.10
CA MET A 101 3.10 29.82 -42.76
C MET A 101 2.15 28.91 -43.58
N PRO A 102 2.66 27.88 -44.30
CA PRO A 102 1.81 27.00 -45.09
C PRO A 102 0.84 26.25 -44.17
N PHE A 103 -0.44 26.16 -44.57
CA PHE A 103 -1.48 25.52 -43.75
C PHE A 103 -1.11 24.09 -43.29
N GLN A 104 -0.31 23.39 -44.10
CA GLN A 104 0.22 22.06 -43.78
C GLN A 104 1.05 22.07 -42.50
N ALA A 105 1.91 23.07 -42.29
CA ALA A 105 2.73 23.20 -41.08
C ALA A 105 1.87 23.44 -39.84
N ILE A 106 0.81 24.24 -39.96
CA ILE A 106 -0.17 24.47 -38.88
C ILE A 106 -0.89 23.16 -38.53
N SER A 107 -1.36 22.41 -39.53
CA SER A 107 -2.05 21.13 -39.32
C SER A 107 -1.16 20.08 -38.64
N ILE A 108 0.12 19.99 -39.03
CA ILE A 108 1.11 19.09 -38.42
C ILE A 108 1.36 19.52 -36.97
N ALA A 109 1.54 20.82 -36.70
CA ALA A 109 1.76 21.32 -35.34
C ALA A 109 0.56 21.04 -34.43
N VAL A 110 -0.67 21.23 -34.92
CA VAL A 110 -1.91 20.89 -34.19
C VAL A 110 -1.99 19.37 -33.94
N GLY A 111 -1.67 18.55 -34.94
CA GLY A 111 -1.64 17.10 -34.80
C GLY A 111 -0.65 16.61 -33.74
N ILE A 112 0.59 17.11 -33.77
CA ILE A 112 1.62 16.80 -32.77
C ILE A 112 1.19 17.29 -31.38
N GLY A 113 0.69 18.52 -31.28
CA GLY A 113 0.21 19.07 -30.00
C GLY A 113 -0.93 18.25 -29.40
N THR A 114 -1.87 17.79 -30.22
CA THR A 114 -2.98 16.93 -29.79
C THR A 114 -2.47 15.57 -29.29
N LEU A 115 -1.52 14.95 -30.00
CA LEU A 115 -0.94 13.66 -29.61
C LEU A 115 -0.17 13.76 -28.29
N LEU A 116 0.65 14.80 -28.11
CA LEU A 116 1.37 15.03 -26.85
C LEU A 116 0.40 15.27 -25.67
N TYR A 117 -0.64 16.07 -25.89
CA TYR A 117 -1.67 16.31 -24.89
C TYR A 117 -2.42 15.02 -24.51
N GLN A 118 -2.78 14.19 -25.50
CA GLN A 118 -3.41 12.89 -25.26
C GLN A 118 -2.50 11.93 -24.49
N ASN A 119 -1.23 11.85 -24.87
CA ASN A 119 -0.24 11.01 -24.16
C ASN A 119 -0.10 11.45 -22.70
N GLN A 120 0.09 12.75 -22.45
CA GLN A 120 0.20 13.26 -21.08
C GLN A 120 -1.07 12.98 -20.26
N LYS A 121 -2.26 13.18 -20.85
CA LYS A 121 -3.53 12.85 -20.18
C LYS A 121 -3.65 11.36 -19.89
N SER A 122 -3.17 10.50 -20.79
CA SER A 122 -3.19 9.04 -20.61
C SER A 122 -2.24 8.59 -19.49
N GLU A 123 -1.02 9.12 -19.44
CA GLU A 123 -0.03 8.83 -18.39
C GLU A 123 -0.56 9.24 -17.01
N GLU A 124 -1.14 10.44 -16.91
CA GLU A 124 -1.77 10.92 -15.68
C GLU A 124 -2.92 10.02 -15.19
N LEU A 125 -3.67 9.45 -16.12
CA LEU A 125 -4.80 8.57 -15.82
C LEU A 125 -4.30 7.17 -15.43
N GLU A 126 -3.24 6.67 -16.06
CA GLU A 126 -2.57 5.43 -15.67
C GLU A 126 -1.96 5.51 -14.27
N LEU A 127 -1.29 6.62 -13.92
CA LEU A 127 -0.78 6.85 -12.57
C LEU A 127 -1.90 6.79 -11.52
N ARG A 128 -3.06 7.39 -11.80
CA ARG A 128 -4.23 7.33 -10.91
C ARG A 128 -4.77 5.91 -10.78
N ARG A 129 -4.86 5.16 -11.89
CA ARG A 129 -5.28 3.74 -11.86
C ARG A 129 -4.32 2.87 -11.05
N ASN A 130 -3.02 3.10 -11.18
CA ASN A 130 -2.00 2.41 -10.39
C ASN A 130 -2.12 2.73 -8.90
N ASN A 131 -2.34 4.00 -8.55
CA ASN A 131 -2.61 4.41 -7.17
C ASN A 131 -3.89 3.77 -6.61
N LEU A 132 -4.96 3.72 -7.41
CA LEU A 132 -6.20 3.05 -7.03
C LEU A 132 -5.98 1.55 -6.81
N ALA A 133 -5.21 0.89 -7.68
CA ALA A 133 -4.84 -0.51 -7.53
C ALA A 133 -4.02 -0.75 -6.25
N TYR A 134 -3.08 0.14 -5.94
CA TYR A 134 -2.30 0.08 -4.70
C TYR A 134 -3.20 0.21 -3.45
N VAL A 135 -4.06 1.23 -3.39
CA VAL A 135 -5.02 1.42 -2.28
C VAL A 135 -5.97 0.22 -2.15
N ASN A 136 -6.44 -0.33 -3.27
CA ASN A 136 -7.26 -1.54 -3.25
C ASN A 136 -6.51 -2.75 -2.69
N ASN A 137 -5.22 -2.92 -3.00
CA ASN A 137 -4.38 -3.96 -2.41
C ASN A 137 -4.22 -3.76 -0.90
N GLN A 138 -3.94 -2.53 -0.45
CA GLN A 138 -3.84 -2.23 0.98
C GLN A 138 -5.14 -2.57 1.73
N LEU A 139 -6.29 -2.17 1.18
CA LEU A 139 -7.60 -2.47 1.78
C LEU A 139 -7.93 -3.96 1.77
N SER A 140 -7.72 -4.65 0.66
CA SER A 140 -8.16 -6.05 0.50
C SER A 140 -7.25 -7.05 1.20
N LYS A 141 -5.94 -6.79 1.28
CA LYS A 141 -4.96 -7.75 1.79
C LYS A 141 -4.46 -7.44 3.19
N LEU A 142 -4.36 -6.17 3.56
CA LEU A 142 -3.79 -5.74 4.82
C LEU A 142 -4.85 -5.15 5.76
N TYR A 143 -5.27 -3.92 5.51
CA TYR A 143 -6.03 -3.14 6.50
C TYR A 143 -7.48 -3.62 6.66
N GLY A 144 -8.14 -4.12 5.62
CA GLY A 144 -9.49 -4.69 5.73
C GLY A 144 -9.52 -5.96 6.59
N PRO A 145 -8.75 -7.00 6.24
CA PRO A 145 -8.63 -8.21 7.06
C PRO A 145 -8.17 -7.93 8.48
N LEU A 146 -7.15 -7.06 8.65
CA LEU A 146 -6.63 -6.70 9.96
C LEU A 146 -7.68 -5.95 10.79
N TYR A 147 -8.43 -5.02 10.19
CA TYR A 147 -9.51 -4.29 10.87
C TYR A 147 -10.60 -5.24 11.38
N GLY A 148 -11.10 -6.14 10.51
CA GLY A 148 -12.10 -7.13 10.89
C GLY A 148 -11.60 -8.07 11.99
N ASN A 149 -10.36 -8.53 11.88
CA ASN A 149 -9.72 -9.38 12.89
C ASN A 149 -9.60 -8.67 14.25
N ARG A 150 -9.11 -7.42 14.27
CA ARG A 150 -8.97 -6.65 15.53
C ARG A 150 -10.32 -6.32 16.17
N LEU A 151 -11.36 -6.07 15.38
CA LEU A 151 -12.72 -5.88 15.88
C LEU A 151 -13.25 -7.18 16.53
N ALA A 152 -13.05 -8.32 15.88
CA ALA A 152 -13.44 -9.63 16.42
C ALA A 152 -12.68 -9.96 17.72
N ASN A 153 -11.38 -9.70 17.76
CA ASN A 153 -10.55 -9.92 18.95
C ASN A 153 -11.00 -9.03 20.11
N GLN A 154 -11.25 -7.72 19.88
CA GLN A 154 -11.75 -6.81 20.92
C GLN A 154 -13.11 -7.25 21.48
N LYS A 155 -14.04 -7.68 20.62
CA LYS A 155 -15.35 -8.19 21.04
C LYS A 155 -15.19 -9.46 21.88
N SER A 156 -14.41 -10.42 21.36
CA SER A 156 -14.16 -11.70 22.04
C SER A 156 -13.53 -11.47 23.41
N TYR A 157 -12.52 -10.59 23.52
CA TYR A 157 -11.86 -10.28 24.79
C TYR A 157 -12.85 -9.81 25.86
N LYS A 158 -13.79 -8.92 25.51
CA LYS A 158 -14.84 -8.47 26.44
C LYS A 158 -15.75 -9.61 26.90
N GLU A 159 -16.12 -10.51 25.98
CA GLU A 159 -16.92 -11.70 26.30
C GLU A 159 -16.16 -12.67 27.21
N GLY A 160 -14.88 -12.89 26.96
CA GLY A 160 -13.99 -13.75 27.76
C GLY A 160 -13.81 -13.27 29.21
N LEU A 161 -13.92 -11.95 29.45
CA LEU A 161 -13.83 -11.37 30.80
C LEU A 161 -15.12 -11.51 31.62
N LEU A 162 -16.25 -11.95 31.03
CA LEU A 162 -17.54 -12.13 31.70
C LEU A 162 -18.00 -10.87 32.47
N GLY A 163 -17.87 -9.69 31.85
CA GLY A 163 -18.27 -8.42 32.43
C GLY A 163 -17.27 -7.78 33.40
N ARG A 164 -16.11 -8.41 33.63
CA ARG A 164 -15.02 -7.81 34.42
C ARG A 164 -14.27 -6.76 33.60
N GLU A 165 -13.75 -5.74 34.29
CA GLU A 165 -13.11 -4.60 33.63
C GLU A 165 -11.84 -4.97 32.85
N ASN A 166 -11.02 -5.87 33.39
CA ASN A 166 -9.76 -6.28 32.78
C ASN A 166 -9.30 -7.66 33.28
N LEU A 167 -8.33 -8.24 32.57
CA LEU A 167 -7.77 -9.56 32.89
C LEU A 167 -7.15 -9.62 34.29
N VAL A 168 -6.55 -8.54 34.80
CA VAL A 168 -5.94 -8.55 36.14
C VAL A 168 -7.01 -8.79 37.20
N LYS A 169 -8.12 -8.04 37.14
CA LYS A 169 -9.26 -8.25 38.06
C LYS A 169 -9.88 -9.64 37.91
N TYR A 170 -9.95 -10.16 36.68
CA TYR A 170 -10.42 -11.52 36.43
C TYR A 170 -9.54 -12.56 37.14
N LEU A 171 -8.22 -12.48 36.97
CA LEU A 171 -7.28 -13.43 37.54
C LEU A 171 -7.19 -13.30 39.06
N GLN A 172 -7.25 -12.09 39.61
CA GLN A 172 -7.31 -11.86 41.06
C GLN A 172 -8.55 -12.50 41.69
N GLU A 173 -9.71 -12.44 41.03
CA GLU A 173 -10.90 -13.11 41.52
C GLU A 173 -10.76 -14.63 41.46
N ALA A 174 -10.23 -15.16 40.35
CA ALA A 174 -9.97 -16.58 40.20
C ALA A 174 -9.01 -17.10 41.28
N GLU A 175 -7.94 -16.34 41.57
CA GLU A 175 -6.96 -16.66 42.61
C GLU A 175 -7.59 -16.62 44.00
N ARG A 176 -8.36 -15.56 44.31
CA ARG A 176 -9.05 -15.43 45.60
C ARG A 176 -9.98 -16.61 45.85
N LYS A 177 -10.77 -17.01 44.87
CA LYS A 177 -11.65 -18.18 44.97
C LYS A 177 -10.88 -19.48 45.08
N TRP A 178 -9.78 -19.62 44.32
CA TRP A 178 -8.94 -20.81 44.37
C TRP A 178 -8.28 -21.03 45.75
N ARG A 179 -7.90 -19.94 46.45
CA ARG A 179 -7.31 -20.02 47.81
C ARG A 179 -8.32 -20.39 48.89
N ASP A 180 -9.60 -20.12 48.66
CA ASP A 180 -10.67 -20.41 49.61
C ASP A 180 -11.16 -21.86 49.44
N PRO A 181 -11.07 -22.72 50.47
CA PRO A 181 -11.49 -24.11 50.38
C PRO A 181 -12.94 -24.30 49.92
N GLU A 182 -13.85 -23.36 50.24
CA GLU A 182 -15.27 -23.47 49.87
C GLU A 182 -15.53 -23.13 48.40
N THR A 183 -14.71 -22.26 47.81
CA THR A 183 -14.88 -21.78 46.42
C THR A 183 -13.72 -22.20 45.49
N ARG A 184 -12.87 -23.12 45.95
CA ARG A 184 -11.65 -23.54 45.24
C ARG A 184 -11.92 -23.99 43.81
N ASP A 185 -12.93 -24.82 43.61
CA ASP A 185 -13.31 -25.35 42.29
C ASP A 185 -13.77 -24.24 41.34
N GLU A 186 -14.42 -23.19 41.85
CA GLU A 186 -14.82 -22.04 41.03
C GLU A 186 -13.60 -21.25 40.54
N GLY A 187 -12.58 -21.09 41.38
CA GLY A 187 -11.31 -20.46 41.01
C GLY A 187 -10.59 -21.25 39.90
N VAL A 188 -10.54 -22.58 40.04
CA VAL A 188 -10.02 -23.49 39.01
C VAL A 188 -10.79 -23.37 37.69
N GLN A 189 -12.12 -23.34 37.76
CA GLN A 189 -12.98 -23.20 36.58
C GLN A 189 -12.77 -21.87 35.87
N LEU A 190 -12.63 -20.76 36.60
CA LEU A 190 -12.35 -19.45 36.02
C LEU A 190 -11.01 -19.43 35.28
N LEU A 191 -9.92 -19.90 35.91
CA LEU A 191 -8.62 -19.94 35.27
C LEU A 191 -8.62 -20.85 34.03
N THR A 192 -9.21 -22.04 34.14
CA THR A 192 -9.33 -23.00 33.05
C THR A 192 -10.13 -22.42 31.89
N ARG A 193 -11.25 -21.74 32.18
CA ARG A 193 -12.07 -21.07 31.18
C ARG A 193 -11.28 -19.98 30.46
N TRP A 194 -10.53 -19.16 31.19
CA TRP A 194 -9.67 -18.14 30.58
C TRP A 194 -8.63 -18.76 29.65
N ARG A 195 -7.90 -19.78 30.09
CA ARG A 195 -6.86 -20.43 29.27
C ARG A 195 -7.43 -21.08 28.02
N LYS A 196 -8.58 -21.77 28.14
CA LYS A 196 -9.31 -22.31 26.98
C LYS A 196 -9.76 -21.20 26.04
N PHE A 197 -10.30 -20.12 26.57
CA PHE A 197 -10.73 -18.97 25.78
C PHE A 197 -9.56 -18.33 25.03
N LEU A 198 -8.42 -18.08 25.71
CA LEU A 198 -7.22 -17.56 25.07
C LEU A 198 -6.78 -18.50 23.94
N PHE A 199 -6.66 -19.79 24.23
CA PHE A 199 -6.17 -20.79 23.29
C PHE A 199 -7.05 -20.99 22.05
N TYR A 200 -8.36 -21.14 22.23
CA TYR A 200 -9.27 -21.48 21.13
C TYR A 200 -9.79 -20.26 20.37
N VAL A 201 -9.74 -19.05 20.97
CA VAL A 201 -10.37 -17.85 20.39
C VAL A 201 -9.36 -16.75 20.13
N MET A 202 -8.68 -16.25 21.16
CA MET A 202 -7.83 -15.06 21.06
C MET A 202 -6.54 -15.35 20.29
N HIS A 203 -5.81 -16.39 20.70
CA HIS A 203 -4.51 -16.73 20.14
C HIS A 203 -4.59 -17.01 18.63
N PRO A 204 -5.57 -17.76 18.09
CA PRO A 204 -5.73 -17.92 16.64
C PRO A 204 -5.98 -16.60 15.90
N LEU A 205 -6.73 -15.66 16.51
CA LEU A 205 -6.93 -14.34 15.92
C LEU A 205 -5.64 -13.52 15.90
N ASP A 206 -4.83 -13.63 16.94
CA ASP A 206 -3.53 -12.96 17.04
C ASP A 206 -2.49 -13.54 16.08
N LEU A 207 -2.43 -14.87 15.95
CA LEU A 207 -1.65 -15.54 14.91
C LEU A 207 -2.06 -15.11 13.50
N LYS A 208 -3.38 -14.99 13.24
CA LYS A 208 -3.86 -14.55 11.93
C LYS A 208 -3.49 -13.09 11.64
N ALA A 209 -3.54 -12.22 12.65
CA ALA A 209 -3.09 -10.84 12.50
C ALA A 209 -1.58 -10.75 12.24
N GLU A 210 -0.77 -11.55 12.94
CA GLU A 210 0.67 -11.66 12.69
C GLU A 210 0.95 -12.08 11.24
N GLU A 211 0.26 -13.12 10.75
CA GLU A 211 0.37 -13.60 9.37
C GLU A 211 0.03 -12.48 8.36
N ILE A 212 -1.11 -11.79 8.55
CA ILE A 212 -1.54 -10.68 7.68
C ILE A 212 -0.46 -9.59 7.62
N ILE A 213 0.07 -9.18 8.78
CA ILE A 213 1.09 -8.15 8.91
C ILE A 213 2.38 -8.57 8.20
N ARG A 214 2.85 -9.79 8.44
CA ARG A 214 4.10 -10.32 7.87
C ARG A 214 4.01 -10.44 6.35
N ASP A 215 2.94 -11.05 5.86
CA ASP A 215 2.80 -11.40 4.45
C ASP A 215 2.53 -10.14 3.57
N ASN A 216 2.03 -9.08 4.19
CA ASN A 216 1.67 -7.82 3.51
C ASN A 216 2.49 -6.62 4.00
N ALA A 217 3.67 -6.84 4.58
CA ALA A 217 4.50 -5.76 5.11
C ALA A 217 4.95 -4.75 4.05
N HIS A 218 5.04 -5.17 2.80
CA HIS A 218 5.34 -4.30 1.65
C HIS A 218 4.22 -3.30 1.32
N LEU A 219 3.03 -3.44 1.93
CA LEU A 219 1.88 -2.55 1.74
C LEU A 219 1.77 -1.44 2.80
N PHE A 220 2.71 -1.35 3.74
CA PHE A 220 2.75 -0.25 4.71
C PHE A 220 3.06 1.08 4.01
N GLU A 221 2.33 2.14 4.35
CA GLU A 221 2.77 3.49 4.00
C GLU A 221 3.93 3.90 4.92
N TYR A 222 4.93 4.57 4.34
CA TYR A 222 6.19 4.88 5.01
C TYR A 222 5.98 5.71 6.30
N GLY A 223 6.30 5.11 7.43
CA GLY A 223 6.42 5.78 8.73
C GLY A 223 7.09 4.85 9.76
N VAL A 224 8.06 5.38 10.51
CA VAL A 224 8.85 4.61 11.50
C VAL A 224 7.95 4.13 12.65
N GLU A 225 6.95 4.93 13.02
CA GLU A 225 6.09 4.67 14.16
C GLU A 225 5.11 3.51 13.92
N GLU A 226 4.55 3.42 12.71
CA GLU A 226 3.65 2.34 12.30
C GLU A 226 4.36 0.99 12.26
N ALA A 227 5.56 0.98 11.68
CA ALA A 227 6.39 -0.21 11.63
C ALA A 227 6.75 -0.68 13.05
N GLU A 228 7.11 0.24 13.94
CA GLU A 228 7.35 -0.08 15.35
C GLU A 228 6.14 -0.68 16.06
N LEU A 229 4.94 -0.18 15.78
CA LEU A 229 3.70 -0.66 16.39
C LEU A 229 3.43 -2.12 16.00
N PHE A 230 3.57 -2.45 14.72
CA PHE A 230 3.43 -3.82 14.25
C PHE A 230 4.53 -4.73 14.78
N VAL A 231 5.78 -4.27 14.85
CA VAL A 231 6.88 -5.04 15.47
C VAL A 231 6.57 -5.35 16.93
N LYS A 232 6.12 -4.37 17.71
CA LYS A 232 5.74 -4.57 19.12
C LYS A 232 4.61 -5.60 19.24
N PHE A 233 3.63 -5.55 18.35
CA PHE A 233 2.56 -6.56 18.29
C PHE A 233 3.10 -7.95 17.96
N VAL A 234 3.91 -8.12 16.93
CA VAL A 234 4.50 -9.42 16.55
C VAL A 234 5.35 -10.00 17.69
N VAL A 235 6.12 -9.17 18.38
CA VAL A 235 6.88 -9.58 19.57
C VAL A 235 5.94 -10.07 20.69
N HIS A 236 4.81 -9.39 20.89
CA HIS A 236 3.79 -9.84 21.85
C HIS A 236 3.21 -11.21 21.46
N VAL A 237 2.81 -11.41 20.21
CA VAL A 237 2.25 -12.69 19.74
C VAL A 237 3.27 -13.82 19.91
N ASN A 238 4.55 -13.57 19.64
CA ASN A 238 5.60 -14.55 19.89
C ASN A 238 5.75 -14.90 21.37
N HIS A 239 5.58 -13.93 22.27
CA HIS A 239 5.56 -14.22 23.70
C HIS A 239 4.33 -15.04 24.10
N GLU A 240 3.17 -14.77 23.53
CA GLU A 240 1.95 -15.57 23.74
C GLU A 240 2.12 -17.03 23.27
N LYS A 241 2.77 -17.26 22.12
CA LYS A 241 3.11 -18.63 21.66
C LYS A 241 3.88 -19.41 22.72
N LEU A 242 4.84 -18.78 23.41
CA LEU A 242 5.60 -19.41 24.48
C LEU A 242 4.73 -19.74 25.69
N ILE A 243 3.80 -18.85 26.06
CA ILE A 243 2.86 -19.09 27.16
C ILE A 243 1.96 -20.29 26.83
N VAL A 244 1.39 -20.32 25.63
CA VAL A 244 0.53 -21.40 25.16
C VAL A 244 1.28 -22.73 25.08
N ALA A 245 2.51 -22.72 24.54
CA ALA A 245 3.36 -23.91 24.50
C ALA A 245 3.65 -24.47 25.90
N ASN A 246 3.96 -23.60 26.86
CA ASN A 246 4.20 -24.00 28.26
C ASN A 246 2.97 -24.63 28.94
N TRP A 247 1.75 -24.37 28.45
CA TRP A 247 0.56 -25.04 28.93
C TRP A 247 0.43 -26.47 28.38
N HIS A 248 0.83 -26.68 27.12
CA HIS A 248 0.80 -27.98 26.46
C HIS A 248 1.86 -28.94 27.01
N GLU A 249 3.06 -28.46 27.33
CA GLU A 249 4.10 -29.30 27.95
C GLU A 249 3.67 -29.90 29.29
N LYS A 250 2.69 -29.29 29.96
CA LYS A 250 2.19 -29.72 31.27
C LYS A 250 0.97 -30.66 31.21
N GLY A 251 0.57 -31.12 30.02
CA GLY A 251 -0.47 -32.14 29.85
C GLY A 251 -1.36 -31.94 28.61
N GLU A 252 -2.06 -33.00 28.19
CA GLU A 252 -2.90 -33.00 26.98
C GLU A 252 -4.17 -32.10 27.09
N VAL A 253 -4.59 -31.70 28.29
CA VAL A 253 -5.82 -30.92 28.48
C VAL A 253 -5.53 -29.56 29.11
N ILE A 254 -5.73 -28.51 28.32
CA ILE A 254 -5.62 -27.11 28.75
C ILE A 254 -6.51 -26.87 29.97
N GLY A 255 -5.87 -26.64 31.12
CA GLY A 255 -6.53 -26.35 32.40
C GLY A 255 -6.80 -27.55 33.31
N ASN A 256 -6.39 -28.77 32.96
CA ASN A 256 -6.42 -29.91 33.89
C ASN A 256 -5.03 -30.18 34.45
N LYS A 257 -4.43 -29.18 35.11
CA LYS A 257 -3.28 -29.45 35.97
C LYS A 257 -3.83 -30.00 37.28
N GLU A 258 -3.29 -31.12 37.78
CA GLU A 258 -3.73 -31.69 39.07
C GLU A 258 -3.58 -30.67 40.21
N GLU A 259 -2.57 -29.79 40.12
CA GLU A 259 -2.35 -28.70 41.07
C GLU A 259 -1.90 -27.39 40.39
N PHE A 260 -2.68 -26.33 40.61
CA PHE A 260 -2.28 -24.96 40.26
C PHE A 260 -1.34 -24.37 41.32
N GLU A 261 -0.41 -23.54 40.87
CA GLU A 261 0.45 -22.74 41.73
C GLU A 261 -0.05 -21.29 41.79
N GLU A 262 0.34 -20.52 42.81
CA GLU A 262 0.05 -19.08 42.88
C GLU A 262 0.47 -18.33 41.59
N GLY A 263 1.63 -18.68 41.03
CA GLY A 263 2.10 -18.11 39.77
C GLY A 263 1.21 -18.40 38.55
N ASP A 264 0.38 -19.45 38.60
CA ASP A 264 -0.56 -19.78 37.51
C ASP A 264 -1.67 -18.73 37.33
N PHE A 265 -1.89 -17.87 38.32
CA PHE A 265 -2.85 -16.76 38.29
C PHE A 265 -2.20 -15.42 37.90
N SER A 266 -0.89 -15.39 37.65
CA SER A 266 -0.21 -14.16 37.23
C SER A 266 -0.63 -13.74 35.82
N ARG A 267 -0.63 -12.43 35.54
CA ARG A 267 -0.93 -11.91 34.20
C ARG A 267 0.08 -12.39 33.16
N GLU A 268 1.36 -12.46 33.53
CA GLU A 268 2.47 -12.86 32.67
C GLU A 268 2.27 -14.29 32.13
N ARG A 269 1.73 -15.20 32.96
CA ARG A 269 1.44 -16.58 32.55
C ARG A 269 0.11 -16.75 31.81
N ASN A 270 -0.71 -15.70 31.67
CA ASN A 270 -2.06 -15.79 31.12
C ASN A 270 -2.41 -14.78 30.02
N GLY A 271 -1.61 -13.74 29.83
CA GLY A 271 -1.85 -12.69 28.82
C GLY A 271 -0.59 -11.90 28.47
N GLY A 272 0.59 -12.42 28.80
CA GLY A 272 1.87 -11.80 28.51
C GLY A 272 2.26 -10.66 29.45
N LYS A 273 3.33 -9.93 29.08
CA LYS A 273 3.93 -8.87 29.91
C LYS A 273 2.89 -7.87 30.42
N SER A 274 2.95 -7.61 31.73
CA SER A 274 2.10 -6.64 32.43
C SER A 274 2.66 -5.20 32.40
N ASP A 275 3.45 -4.82 31.41
CA ASP A 275 3.89 -3.43 31.32
C ASP A 275 2.78 -2.55 30.75
N GLY A 276 2.66 -1.32 31.27
CA GLY A 276 1.68 -0.35 30.77
C GLY A 276 1.83 -0.09 29.27
N LYS A 277 3.03 -0.31 28.72
CA LYS A 277 3.37 -0.20 27.30
C LYS A 277 2.62 -1.24 26.46
N THR A 278 2.56 -2.50 26.87
CA THR A 278 1.86 -3.56 26.12
C THR A 278 0.36 -3.30 26.07
N PHE A 279 -0.25 -2.83 27.17
CA PHE A 279 -1.67 -2.46 27.15
C PHE A 279 -1.95 -1.30 26.19
N GLN A 280 -1.13 -0.25 26.23
CA GLN A 280 -1.27 0.89 25.32
C GLN A 280 -1.05 0.48 23.86
N MET A 281 -0.15 -0.47 23.59
CA MET A 281 0.11 -0.99 22.25
C MET A 281 -1.16 -1.54 21.59
N PHE A 282 -1.98 -2.33 22.29
CA PHE A 282 -3.22 -2.86 21.71
C PHE A 282 -4.23 -1.76 21.36
N VAL A 283 -4.38 -0.77 22.24
CA VAL A 283 -5.27 0.38 22.00
C VAL A 283 -4.77 1.19 20.80
N GLN A 284 -3.47 1.43 20.72
CA GLN A 284 -2.83 2.13 19.60
C GLN A 284 -2.99 1.35 18.31
N LEU A 285 -2.80 0.02 18.32
CA LEU A 285 -2.96 -0.84 17.15
C LEU A 285 -4.38 -0.80 16.60
N VAL A 286 -5.38 -1.00 17.47
CA VAL A 286 -6.79 -0.94 17.06
C VAL A 286 -7.14 0.43 16.47
N ARG A 287 -6.71 1.50 17.13
CA ARG A 287 -6.92 2.87 16.65
C ARG A 287 -6.25 3.10 15.29
N HIS A 288 -4.97 2.76 15.17
CA HIS A 288 -4.20 2.91 13.93
C HIS A 288 -4.86 2.16 12.77
N VAL A 289 -5.19 0.88 12.97
CA VAL A 289 -5.79 0.05 11.91
C VAL A 289 -7.14 0.62 11.47
N LYS A 290 -7.96 1.09 12.42
CA LYS A 290 -9.25 1.72 12.12
C LYS A 290 -9.08 3.02 11.32
N GLU A 291 -8.26 3.95 11.82
CA GLU A 291 -8.05 5.26 11.20
C GLU A 291 -7.46 5.12 9.81
N THR A 292 -6.47 4.24 9.63
CA THR A 292 -5.86 3.99 8.33
C THR A 292 -6.84 3.33 7.36
N TYR A 293 -7.64 2.36 7.81
CA TYR A 293 -8.70 1.78 7.00
C TYR A 293 -9.69 2.84 6.49
N GLU A 294 -10.18 3.71 7.38
CA GLU A 294 -11.12 4.79 7.04
C GLU A 294 -10.49 5.78 6.02
N LYS A 295 -9.24 6.19 6.24
CA LYS A 295 -8.48 7.05 5.31
C LYS A 295 -8.34 6.40 3.93
N LEU A 296 -8.02 5.12 3.87
CA LEU A 296 -7.86 4.38 2.61
C LEU A 296 -9.18 4.22 1.86
N VAL A 297 -10.29 3.98 2.57
CA VAL A 297 -11.64 3.94 1.97
C VAL A 297 -11.99 5.28 1.35
N GLU A 298 -11.71 6.39 2.05
CA GLU A 298 -11.98 7.72 1.52
C GLU A 298 -11.10 8.05 0.31
N ARG A 299 -9.80 7.74 0.40
CA ARG A 299 -8.86 7.89 -0.72
C ARG A 299 -9.29 7.08 -1.95
N LYS A 300 -9.78 5.85 -1.75
CA LYS A 300 -10.33 5.02 -2.83
C LYS A 300 -11.50 5.71 -3.51
N ARG A 301 -12.46 6.24 -2.75
CA ARG A 301 -13.63 6.97 -3.30
C ARG A 301 -13.21 8.20 -4.10
N SER A 302 -12.26 8.97 -3.57
CA SER A 302 -11.72 10.15 -4.26
C SER A 302 -11.05 9.78 -5.58
N LEU A 303 -10.19 8.75 -5.58
CA LEU A 303 -9.50 8.29 -6.80
C LEU A 303 -10.47 7.77 -7.86
N VAL A 304 -11.52 7.05 -7.45
CA VAL A 304 -12.56 6.58 -8.38
C VAL A 304 -13.25 7.77 -9.05
N ARG A 305 -13.67 8.76 -8.26
CA ARG A 305 -14.32 9.98 -8.78
C ARG A 305 -13.41 10.74 -9.74
N GLU A 306 -12.14 10.95 -9.40
CA GLU A 306 -11.18 11.62 -10.28
C GLU A 306 -10.98 10.89 -11.61
N ILE A 307 -10.97 9.55 -11.58
CA ILE A 307 -10.84 8.73 -12.80
C ILE A 307 -12.10 8.85 -13.66
N GLU A 308 -13.29 8.86 -13.07
CA GLU A 308 -14.57 9.05 -13.77
C GLU A 308 -14.65 10.44 -14.41
N GLU A 309 -14.38 11.50 -13.66
CA GLU A 309 -14.44 12.90 -14.13
C GLU A 309 -13.45 13.17 -15.28
N ARG A 310 -12.25 12.59 -15.22
CA ARG A 310 -11.21 12.78 -16.26
C ARG A 310 -11.34 11.81 -17.43
N GLY A 311 -11.87 10.63 -17.15
CA GLY A 311 -12.06 9.53 -18.09
C GLY A 311 -13.11 9.84 -19.15
N GLY A 312 -14.08 10.71 -18.84
CA GLY A 312 -15.08 11.18 -19.81
C GLY A 312 -15.83 10.00 -20.45
N TYR A 313 -16.53 9.23 -19.63
CA TYR A 313 -17.59 8.35 -20.10
C TYR A 313 -18.92 9.09 -20.05
#